data_AF-A0A7S2VKH7-F1
#
_entry.id   AF-A0A7S2VKH7-F1
#
_cell.length_a   1.000
_cell.length_b   1.000
_cell.length_c   1.000
_cell.angle_alpha   90.00
_cell.angle_beta   90.00
_cell.angle_gamma   90.00
#
_symmetry.space_group_name_H-M   'P 1'
#
loop_
_entity.id
_entity.type
_entity.pdbx_description
1 polymer ?
#
loop_
_entity_poly.entity_id
_entity_poly.type
_entity_poly.pdbx_seq_one_letter_code
_entity_poly.pdbx_strand_id
1 'polypeptide(L)'
;MVSRLQFVKWLVVATYVCAAGRFVSDDPFGALNDMFGGIFGTFMLREDPVLQRCYSCLLESPLGLMSEGGMTCFWPYMFMSGLNGAFSAIRAYTILAKFGTPVPCSGILGCYLPVWLCISAAAQLVAVLFCWTVQRQQQDVGGAERRYGDAFQQGRQGGRDGREGREAAECGSEGRLLATPDSEAGSDRWRTVAPMP
;
A
#
# COMPACT_ATOMS: atom_id res chain seq x y z
N MET A 1 18.01 -3.54 0.19
CA MET A 1 16.61 -3.07 0.29
C MET A 1 16.44 -1.63 -0.20
N VAL A 2 17.34 -0.70 0.14
CA VAL A 2 17.29 0.73 -0.24
C VAL A 2 17.02 0.98 -1.74
N SER A 3 17.62 0.20 -2.63
CA SER A 3 17.44 0.37 -4.09
C SER A 3 16.02 0.09 -4.60
N ARG A 4 15.24 -0.75 -3.91
CA ARG A 4 13.86 -1.06 -4.32
C ARG A 4 12.88 0.02 -3.90
N LEU A 5 13.14 0.65 -2.75
CA LEU A 5 12.36 1.79 -2.27
C LEU A 5 12.44 2.97 -3.24
N GLN A 6 13.64 3.22 -3.78
CA GLN A 6 13.86 4.26 -4.80
C GLN A 6 13.03 3.99 -6.07
N PHE A 7 12.87 2.73 -6.48
CA PHE A 7 12.08 2.40 -7.66
C PHE A 7 10.59 2.74 -7.47
N VAL A 8 10.03 2.38 -6.32
CA VAL A 8 8.64 2.70 -5.98
C VAL A 8 8.40 4.21 -5.95
N LYS A 9 9.35 4.98 -5.41
CA LYS A 9 9.29 6.45 -5.43
C LYS A 9 9.16 6.99 -6.86
N TRP A 10 10.03 6.56 -7.77
CA TRP A 10 9.96 6.98 -9.17
C TRP A 10 8.63 6.61 -9.83
N LEU A 11 8.05 5.48 -9.43
CA LEU A 11 6.79 5.00 -9.96
C LEU A 11 5.58 5.83 -9.46
N VAL A 12 5.59 6.26 -8.19
CA VAL A 12 4.59 7.20 -7.66
C VAL A 12 4.72 8.57 -8.33
N VAL A 13 5.94 9.07 -8.50
CA VAL A 13 6.19 10.32 -9.23
C VAL A 13 5.73 10.22 -10.69
N ALA A 14 6.02 9.12 -11.37
CA ALA A 14 5.55 8.86 -12.73
C ALA A 14 4.02 8.85 -12.81
N THR A 15 3.33 8.34 -11.79
CA THR A 15 1.86 8.35 -11.71
C THR A 15 1.33 9.78 -11.62
N TYR A 16 1.94 10.65 -10.82
CA TYR A 16 1.56 12.07 -10.77
C TYR A 16 1.82 12.81 -12.08
N VAL A 17 2.94 12.52 -12.75
CA VAL A 17 3.24 13.08 -14.07
C VAL A 17 2.21 12.61 -15.10
N CYS A 18 1.79 11.34 -15.05
CA CYS A 18 0.73 10.81 -15.90
C CYS A 18 -0.63 11.49 -15.63
N ALA A 19 -0.98 11.70 -14.35
CA ALA A 19 -2.20 12.41 -13.97
C ALA A 19 -2.21 13.85 -14.52
N ALA A 20 -1.09 14.58 -14.37
CA ALA A 20 -0.94 15.93 -14.93
C ALA A 20 -1.03 15.92 -16.47
N GLY A 21 -0.37 14.97 -17.14
CA GLY A 21 -0.43 14.83 -18.60
C GLY A 21 -1.84 14.55 -19.11
N ARG A 22 -2.62 13.73 -18.39
CA ARG A 22 -4.04 13.49 -18.70
C ARG A 22 -4.91 14.72 -18.47
N PHE A 23 -4.66 15.44 -17.40
CA PHE A 23 -5.40 16.68 -17.10
C PHE A 23 -5.21 17.71 -18.22
N VAL A 24 -3.97 17.85 -18.70
CA VAL A 24 -3.62 18.74 -19.82
C VAL A 24 -4.16 18.22 -21.17
N SER A 25 -4.46 16.92 -21.29
CA SER A 25 -5.01 16.31 -22.50
C SER A 25 -6.56 16.29 -22.51
N ASP A 26 -7.21 17.16 -21.73
CA ASP A 26 -8.68 17.24 -21.59
C ASP A 26 -9.34 15.95 -21.08
N ASP A 27 -8.62 15.14 -20.28
CA ASP A 27 -9.16 13.95 -19.62
C ASP A 27 -9.16 14.06 -18.08
N PRO A 28 -9.98 14.97 -17.50
CA PRO A 28 -9.94 15.26 -16.07
C PRO A 28 -10.36 14.07 -15.20
N PHE A 29 -11.30 13.24 -15.67
CA PHE A 29 -11.73 12.05 -14.91
C PHE A 29 -10.64 10.98 -14.83
N GLY A 30 -9.93 10.74 -15.94
CA GLY A 30 -8.77 9.84 -15.94
C GLY A 30 -7.62 10.37 -15.08
N ALA A 31 -7.39 11.69 -15.11
CA ALA A 31 -6.40 12.36 -14.27
C ALA A 31 -6.70 12.23 -12.78
N LEU A 32 -7.96 12.47 -12.37
CA LEU A 32 -8.40 12.30 -10.98
C LEU A 32 -8.22 10.86 -10.50
N ASN A 33 -8.53 9.90 -11.36
CA ASN A 33 -8.37 8.49 -11.03
C ASN A 33 -6.90 8.11 -10.79
N ASP A 34 -5.99 8.58 -11.65
CA ASP A 34 -4.55 8.41 -11.47
C ASP A 34 -4.03 9.15 -10.23
N MET A 35 -4.60 10.33 -9.92
CA MET A 35 -4.26 11.11 -8.73
C MET A 35 -4.59 10.33 -7.44
N PHE A 36 -5.75 9.67 -7.35
CA PHE A 36 -6.08 8.81 -6.21
C PHE A 36 -5.07 7.66 -6.06
N GLY A 37 -4.68 7.03 -7.18
CA GLY A 37 -3.60 6.03 -7.17
C GLY A 37 -2.29 6.59 -6.61
N GLY A 38 -1.88 7.78 -7.03
CA GLY A 38 -0.70 8.48 -6.52
C GLY A 38 -0.78 8.81 -5.02
N ILE A 39 -1.96 9.19 -4.52
CA ILE A 39 -2.20 9.47 -3.10
C ILE A 39 -1.97 8.21 -2.25
N PHE A 40 -2.56 7.06 -2.65
CA PHE A 40 -2.32 5.80 -1.94
C PHE A 40 -0.85 5.36 -2.00
N GLY A 41 -0.18 5.60 -3.14
CA GLY A 41 1.26 5.38 -3.27
C GLY A 41 2.09 6.27 -2.32
N THR A 42 1.63 7.50 -2.07
CA THR A 42 2.26 8.42 -1.11
C THR A 42 2.09 7.95 0.33
N PHE A 43 0.92 7.45 0.71
CA PHE A 43 0.70 6.83 2.03
C PHE A 43 1.58 5.58 2.25
N MET A 44 1.87 4.85 1.16
CA MET A 44 2.78 3.70 1.20
C MET A 44 4.24 4.12 1.43
N LEU A 45 4.64 5.29 0.92
CA LEU A 45 5.99 5.87 1.01
C LEU A 45 6.18 6.81 2.21
N ARG A 46 5.45 6.62 3.33
CA ARG A 46 5.50 7.52 4.49
C ARG A 46 6.90 7.73 5.08
N GLU A 47 7.81 6.78 4.86
CA GLU A 47 9.18 6.79 5.36
C GLU A 47 10.16 7.56 4.45
N ASP A 48 9.74 8.01 3.26
CA ASP A 48 10.60 8.78 2.36
C ASP A 48 10.65 10.26 2.77
N PRO A 49 11.83 10.82 3.08
CA PRO A 49 11.97 12.21 3.52
C PRO A 49 11.52 13.24 2.46
N VAL A 50 11.54 12.87 1.17
CA VAL A 50 11.12 13.78 0.08
C VAL A 50 9.60 13.89 0.02
N LEU A 51 8.87 12.80 0.29
CA LEU A 51 7.40 12.79 0.25
C LEU A 51 6.79 13.14 1.62
N GLN A 52 7.60 13.24 2.67
CA GLN A 52 7.13 13.50 4.03
C GLN A 52 6.26 14.77 4.14
N ARG A 53 6.59 15.84 3.42
CA ARG A 53 5.78 17.07 3.41
C ARG A 53 4.39 16.84 2.79
N CYS A 54 4.34 16.17 1.63
CA CYS A 54 3.07 15.80 1.00
C CYS A 54 2.26 14.87 1.90
N TYR A 55 2.92 13.92 2.56
CA TYR A 55 2.31 13.02 3.52
C TYR A 55 1.70 13.79 4.70
N SER A 56 2.41 14.76 5.29
CA SER A 56 1.87 15.60 6.37
C SER A 56 0.62 16.37 5.94
N CYS A 57 0.62 16.98 4.75
CA CYS A 57 -0.57 17.65 4.22
C CYS A 57 -1.73 16.67 3.97
N LEU A 58 -1.44 15.47 3.48
CA LEU A 58 -2.45 14.42 3.28
C LEU A 58 -2.99 13.87 4.60
N LEU A 59 -2.18 13.83 5.65
CA LEU A 59 -2.58 13.37 6.97
C LEU A 59 -3.59 14.32 7.63
N GLU A 60 -3.47 15.62 7.38
CA GLU A 60 -4.42 16.64 7.85
C GLU A 60 -5.78 16.56 7.12
N SER A 61 -5.84 15.84 6.00
CA SER A 61 -7.06 15.61 5.23
C SER A 61 -7.88 14.43 5.81
N PRO A 62 -9.19 14.31 5.50
CA PRO A 62 -10.00 13.17 5.96
C PRO A 62 -9.48 11.80 5.48
N LEU A 63 -8.60 11.76 4.47
CA LEU A 63 -7.91 10.53 4.06
C LEU A 63 -6.93 10.03 5.12
N GLY A 64 -6.36 10.91 5.95
CA GLY A 64 -5.47 10.53 7.05
C GLY A 64 -6.15 9.66 8.10
N LEU A 65 -7.46 9.87 8.33
CA LEU A 65 -8.24 9.06 9.27
C LEU A 65 -8.46 7.62 8.78
N MET A 66 -8.44 7.39 7.47
CA MET A 66 -8.66 6.06 6.89
C MET A 66 -7.35 5.26 6.72
N SER A 67 -6.21 5.89 6.97
CA SER A 67 -4.91 5.35 6.57
C SER A 67 -3.88 5.52 7.69
N GLU A 68 -3.65 4.44 8.45
CA GLU A 68 -2.50 4.35 9.36
C GLU A 68 -1.15 4.32 8.60
N GLY A 69 -1.21 4.24 7.26
CA GLY A 69 -0.06 4.17 6.38
C GLY A 69 0.62 2.81 6.38
N GLY A 70 1.72 2.70 5.62
CA GLY A 70 2.52 1.48 5.55
C GLY A 70 1.89 0.39 4.69
N MET A 71 2.03 -0.87 5.09
CA MET A 71 1.67 -2.02 4.25
C MET A 71 0.16 -2.26 4.14
N THR A 72 -0.66 -1.67 5.01
CA THR A 72 -2.13 -1.79 4.95
C THR A 72 -2.70 -1.06 3.73
N CYS A 73 -2.05 0.03 3.29
CA CYS A 73 -2.40 0.78 2.07
C CYS A 73 -2.01 0.08 0.77
N PHE A 74 -1.27 -1.03 0.87
CA PHE A 74 -0.71 -1.73 -0.27
C PHE A 74 -1.79 -2.37 -1.15
N TRP A 75 -2.74 -3.06 -0.52
CA TRP A 75 -3.87 -3.69 -1.20
C TRP A 75 -4.76 -2.69 -1.96
N PRO A 76 -5.25 -1.61 -1.33
CA PRO A 76 -6.05 -0.62 -2.05
C PRO A 76 -5.25 0.07 -3.15
N TYR A 77 -3.95 0.32 -2.95
CA TYR A 77 -3.08 0.86 -4.01
C TYR A 77 -3.01 -0.08 -5.22
N MET A 78 -2.73 -1.37 -5.00
CA MET A 78 -2.63 -2.36 -6.07
C MET A 78 -3.95 -2.52 -6.82
N PHE A 79 -5.08 -2.55 -6.10
CA PHE A 79 -6.41 -2.64 -6.69
C PHE A 79 -6.74 -1.42 -7.54
N MET A 80 -6.56 -0.21 -6.99
CA MET A 80 -6.80 1.04 -7.72
C MET A 80 -5.87 1.17 -8.93
N SER A 81 -4.56 0.93 -8.77
CA SER A 81 -3.61 0.98 -9.88
C SER A 81 -3.97 -0.05 -10.97
N GLY A 82 -4.45 -1.24 -10.60
CA GLY A 82 -4.90 -2.26 -11.54
C GLY A 82 -6.13 -1.82 -12.34
N LEU A 83 -7.16 -1.28 -11.67
CA LEU A 83 -8.35 -0.76 -12.33
C LEU A 83 -8.02 0.41 -13.25
N ASN A 84 -7.19 1.33 -12.79
CA ASN A 84 -6.74 2.46 -13.58
C ASN A 84 -6.01 1.97 -14.84
N GLY A 85 -5.13 0.97 -14.70
CA GLY A 85 -4.39 0.39 -15.80
C GLY A 85 -5.31 -0.25 -16.82
N ALA A 86 -6.31 -1.00 -16.36
CA ALA A 86 -7.30 -1.66 -17.20
C ALA A 86 -8.15 -0.64 -17.99
N PHE A 87 -8.70 0.38 -17.33
CA PHE A 87 -9.49 1.41 -18.01
C PHE A 87 -8.67 2.22 -19.01
N SER A 88 -7.42 2.51 -18.65
CA SER A 88 -6.46 3.17 -19.53
C SER A 88 -6.17 2.36 -20.79
N ALA A 89 -5.94 1.05 -20.63
CA ALA A 89 -5.68 0.13 -21.73
C ALA A 89 -6.90 -0.05 -22.64
N ILE A 90 -8.10 -0.21 -22.06
CA ILE A 90 -9.35 -0.31 -22.83
C ILE A 90 -9.55 0.98 -23.64
N ARG A 91 -9.40 2.15 -23.03
CA ARG A 91 -9.56 3.43 -23.71
C ARG A 91 -8.51 3.61 -24.82
N ALA A 92 -7.25 3.29 -24.55
CA ALA A 92 -6.19 3.31 -25.56
C ALA A 92 -6.54 2.38 -26.74
N TYR A 93 -7.02 1.17 -26.47
CA TYR A 93 -7.46 0.21 -27.48
C TYR A 93 -8.64 0.75 -28.30
N THR A 94 -9.65 1.35 -27.67
CA THR A 94 -10.80 1.91 -28.42
C THR A 94 -10.41 3.07 -29.34
N ILE A 95 -9.43 3.89 -28.93
CA ILE A 95 -8.90 4.98 -29.76
C ILE A 95 -8.10 4.38 -30.92
N LEU A 96 -7.20 3.44 -30.63
CA LEU A 96 -6.37 2.79 -31.64
C LEU A 96 -7.22 2.04 -32.68
N ALA A 97 -8.28 1.34 -32.25
CA ALA A 97 -9.20 0.63 -33.13
C ALA A 97 -10.00 1.58 -34.04
N LYS A 98 -10.32 2.80 -33.57
CA LYS A 98 -11.05 3.80 -34.35
C LYS A 98 -10.17 4.53 -35.37
N PHE A 99 -8.95 4.92 -34.98
CA PHE A 99 -8.09 5.77 -35.80
C PHE A 99 -7.03 4.98 -36.59
N GLY A 100 -6.79 3.71 -36.27
CA GLY A 100 -5.81 2.85 -36.93
C GLY A 100 -4.34 3.26 -36.73
N THR A 101 -4.08 4.41 -36.09
CA THR A 101 -2.75 4.93 -35.82
C THR A 101 -2.67 5.57 -34.43
N PRO A 102 -1.51 5.50 -33.75
CA PRO A 102 -1.34 6.06 -32.40
C PRO A 102 -1.16 7.59 -32.39
N VAL A 103 -0.93 8.22 -33.54
CA VAL A 103 -0.70 9.67 -33.65
C VAL A 103 -1.49 10.22 -34.84
N PRO A 104 -2.81 10.46 -34.67
CA PRO A 104 -3.65 10.89 -35.79
C PRO A 104 -3.32 12.32 -36.27
N CYS A 105 -2.76 13.18 -35.40
CA CYS A 105 -2.39 14.56 -35.73
C CYS A 105 -1.20 15.04 -34.86
N SER A 106 -0.34 15.91 -35.39
CA SER A 106 0.79 16.51 -34.65
C SER A 106 0.51 17.93 -34.13
N GLY A 107 -0.59 18.55 -34.56
CA GLY A 107 -0.83 19.99 -34.34
C GLY A 107 -1.62 20.36 -33.08
N ILE A 108 -2.25 19.40 -32.39
CA ILE A 108 -3.11 19.66 -31.23
C ILE A 108 -2.64 18.79 -30.05
N LEU A 109 -2.54 19.39 -28.86
CA LEU A 109 -2.04 18.73 -27.65
C LEU A 109 -2.85 17.47 -27.29
N GLY A 110 -4.16 17.48 -27.51
CA GLY A 110 -5.05 16.33 -27.31
C GLY A 110 -4.72 15.11 -28.18
N CYS A 111 -3.93 15.26 -29.25
CA CYS A 111 -3.53 14.15 -30.11
C CYS A 111 -2.47 13.24 -29.48
N TYR A 112 -1.79 13.69 -28.42
CA TYR A 112 -0.88 12.88 -27.61
C TYR A 112 -1.59 12.05 -26.54
N LEU A 113 -2.92 12.21 -26.38
CA LEU A 113 -3.72 11.45 -25.41
C LEU A 113 -3.53 9.93 -25.51
N PRO A 114 -3.58 9.25 -26.67
CA PRO A 114 -3.33 7.80 -26.75
C PRO A 114 -1.92 7.41 -26.27
N VAL A 115 -0.91 8.23 -26.55
CA VAL A 115 0.46 8.01 -26.07
C VAL A 115 0.51 8.11 -24.54
N TRP A 116 -0.10 9.15 -23.96
CA TRP A 116 -0.21 9.32 -22.51
C TRP A 116 -1.00 8.18 -21.85
N LEU A 117 -2.08 7.71 -22.48
CA LEU A 117 -2.84 6.55 -21.99
C LEU A 117 -1.99 5.30 -21.96
N CYS A 118 -1.20 5.03 -23.01
CA CYS A 118 -0.28 3.89 -23.07
C CYS A 118 0.83 4.00 -22.01
N ILE A 119 1.44 5.17 -21.84
CA ILE A 119 2.47 5.39 -20.82
C ILE A 119 1.90 5.18 -19.41
N SER A 120 0.73 5.74 -19.12
CA SER A 120 0.07 5.56 -17.82
C SER A 120 -0.33 4.10 -17.58
N ALA A 121 -0.90 3.42 -18.58
CA ALA A 121 -1.21 1.99 -18.48
C ALA A 121 0.03 1.12 -18.22
N ALA A 122 1.14 1.42 -18.90
CA ALA A 122 2.41 0.72 -18.68
C ALA A 122 2.96 1.00 -17.28
N ALA A 123 2.95 2.25 -16.82
CA ALA A 123 3.39 2.62 -15.47
C ALA A 123 2.57 1.90 -14.39
N GLN A 124 1.24 1.84 -14.56
CA GLN A 124 0.32 1.16 -13.64
C GLN A 124 0.50 -0.36 -13.65
N LEU A 125 0.75 -0.97 -14.82
CA LEU A 125 1.06 -2.40 -14.92
C LEU A 125 2.38 -2.71 -14.20
N VAL A 126 3.41 -1.90 -14.42
CA VAL A 126 4.70 -2.04 -13.71
C VAL A 126 4.48 -1.89 -12.21
N ALA A 127 3.65 -0.95 -11.76
CA ALA A 127 3.32 -0.76 -10.35
C ALA A 127 2.72 -2.03 -9.73
N VAL A 128 1.72 -2.60 -10.40
CA VAL A 128 1.04 -3.83 -9.97
C VAL A 128 2.01 -5.01 -9.96
N LEU A 129 2.88 -5.14 -10.97
CA LEU A 129 3.90 -6.19 -11.00
C LEU A 129 4.88 -6.07 -9.84
N PHE A 130 5.37 -4.85 -9.56
CA PHE A 130 6.25 -4.63 -8.42
C PHE A 130 5.53 -4.91 -7.09
N CYS A 131 4.30 -4.45 -6.92
CA CYS A 131 3.48 -4.79 -5.77
C CYS A 131 3.33 -6.32 -5.63
N TRP A 132 2.99 -7.02 -6.71
CA TRP A 132 2.90 -8.48 -6.69
C TRP A 132 4.20 -9.14 -6.24
N THR A 133 5.36 -8.68 -6.74
CA THR A 133 6.65 -9.23 -6.31
C THR A 133 6.95 -8.99 -4.84
N VAL A 134 6.63 -7.80 -4.30
CA VAL A 134 6.82 -7.48 -2.88
C VAL A 134 5.91 -8.33 -2.01
N GLN A 135 4.65 -8.53 -2.42
CA GLN A 135 3.70 -9.37 -1.71
C GLN A 135 4.17 -10.84 -1.66
N ARG A 136 4.65 -11.37 -2.78
CA ARG A 136 5.26 -12.71 -2.86
C ARG A 136 6.41 -12.86 -1.87
N GLN A 137 7.30 -11.87 -1.80
CA GLN A 137 8.42 -11.90 -0.86
C GLN A 137 7.96 -11.89 0.61
N GLN A 138 6.91 -11.15 0.93
CA GLN A 138 6.37 -11.12 2.30
C GLN A 138 5.70 -12.44 2.68
N GLN A 139 5.03 -13.10 1.73
CA GLN A 139 4.44 -14.42 1.96
C GLN A 139 5.52 -15.48 2.22
N ASP A 140 6.64 -15.43 1.50
CA ASP A 140 7.76 -16.36 1.70
C ASP A 140 8.40 -16.20 3.09
N VAL A 141 8.55 -14.96 3.57
CA VAL A 141 9.10 -14.67 4.90
C VAL A 141 8.12 -15.06 6.01
N GLY A 142 6.86 -14.66 5.90
CA GLY A 142 5.83 -14.98 6.90
C GLY A 142 5.50 -16.47 6.99
N GLY A 143 5.62 -17.20 5.87
CA GLY A 143 5.50 -18.66 5.85
C GLY A 143 6.62 -19.36 6.62
N ALA A 144 7.85 -18.85 6.54
CA ALA A 144 8.98 -19.38 7.31
C ALA A 144 8.81 -19.15 8.82
N GLU A 145 8.38 -17.95 9.24
CA GLU A 145 8.11 -17.66 10.66
C GLU A 145 6.96 -18.47 11.23
N ARG A 146 5.84 -18.60 10.49
CA ARG A 146 4.72 -19.47 10.92
C ARG A 146 5.19 -20.91 11.11
N ARG A 147 6.02 -21.43 10.20
CA ARG A 147 6.56 -22.78 10.30
C ARG A 147 7.46 -22.99 11.51
N TYR A 148 8.20 -21.96 11.94
CA TYR A 148 8.99 -21.99 13.18
C TYR A 148 8.12 -21.94 14.44
N GLY A 149 7.06 -21.12 14.44
CA GLY A 149 6.11 -21.05 15.55
C GLY A 149 5.39 -22.38 15.79
N ASP A 150 4.93 -23.02 14.72
CA ASP A 150 4.23 -24.31 14.78
C ASP A 150 5.16 -25.43 15.29
N ALA A 151 6.43 -25.46 14.85
CA ALA A 151 7.41 -26.44 15.31
C ALA A 151 7.70 -26.31 16.82
N PHE A 152 7.73 -25.08 17.35
CA PHE A 152 7.93 -24.84 18.77
C PHE A 152 6.71 -25.22 19.61
N GLN A 153 5.50 -25.01 19.08
CA GLN A 153 4.26 -25.41 19.75
C GLN A 153 4.09 -26.94 19.78
N GLN A 154 4.45 -27.63 18.69
CA GLN A 154 4.36 -29.08 18.59
C GLN A 154 5.33 -29.79 19.55
N GLY A 155 6.51 -29.21 19.81
CA GLY A 155 7.45 -29.71 20.82
C GLY A 155 6.96 -29.57 22.27
N ARG A 156 6.01 -28.66 22.55
CA ARG A 156 5.52 -28.40 23.92
C ARG A 156 4.30 -29.25 24.29
N GLN A 157 3.55 -29.76 23.30
CA GLN A 157 2.40 -30.64 23.54
C GLN A 157 2.76 -32.13 23.62
N GLY A 158 3.92 -32.56 23.13
CA GLY A 158 4.36 -33.96 23.17
C GLY A 158 4.83 -34.49 24.53
N GLY A 159 4.74 -33.71 25.62
CA GLY A 159 5.29 -34.06 26.93
C GLY A 159 4.28 -34.37 28.05
N ARG A 160 2.97 -34.45 27.75
CA ARG A 160 1.92 -34.61 28.78
C ARG A 160 1.02 -35.84 28.60
N ASP A 161 1.51 -36.88 27.93
CA ASP A 161 0.90 -38.21 27.99
C ASP A 161 1.82 -39.12 28.79
N GLY A 162 1.61 -39.19 30.10
CA GLY A 162 2.46 -40.04 30.93
C GLY A 162 2.31 -39.99 32.44
N ARG A 163 1.14 -39.62 33.02
CA ARG A 163 0.63 -40.16 34.31
C ARG A 163 -0.58 -39.37 34.83
N GLU A 164 -1.34 -40.07 35.66
CA GLU A 164 -2.52 -39.67 36.46
C GLU A 164 -3.85 -39.75 35.71
N GLY A 165 -4.73 -40.72 35.93
CA GLY A 165 -4.88 -41.58 37.10
C GLY A 165 -5.54 -40.83 38.26
N ARG A 166 -6.87 -40.96 38.33
CA ARG A 166 -7.76 -40.89 39.51
C ARG A 166 -7.98 -39.58 40.28
N GLU A 167 -9.28 -39.26 40.32
CA GLU A 167 -10.11 -38.95 41.51
C GLU A 167 -10.05 -37.55 42.18
N ALA A 168 -11.24 -37.21 42.70
CA ALA A 168 -11.65 -36.11 43.58
C ALA A 168 -11.73 -34.71 42.92
N ALA A 169 -12.91 -34.12 42.67
CA ALA A 169 -14.00 -33.75 43.58
C ALA A 169 -13.56 -32.80 44.70
N GLU A 170 -13.84 -31.50 44.52
CA GLU A 170 -14.23 -30.47 45.51
C GLU A 170 -14.39 -29.15 44.73
N CYS A 171 -15.58 -28.59 44.55
CA CYS A 171 -16.35 -27.77 45.49
C CYS A 171 -15.58 -26.50 45.93
N GLY A 172 -16.14 -25.31 45.65
CA GLY A 172 -15.85 -24.10 46.42
C GLY A 172 -15.40 -22.85 45.65
N SER A 173 -16.38 -21.97 45.44
CA SER A 173 -16.40 -20.57 45.91
C SER A 173 -15.35 -19.52 45.48
N GLU A 174 -15.91 -18.34 45.22
CA GLU A 174 -15.38 -17.00 45.49
C GLU A 174 -14.35 -16.35 44.54
N GLY A 175 -14.91 -15.50 43.68
CA GLY A 175 -14.69 -14.05 43.78
C GLY A 175 -13.24 -13.58 43.85
N ARG A 176 -12.67 -13.23 42.69
CA ARG A 176 -11.49 -12.36 42.67
C ARG A 176 -11.62 -11.31 41.56
N LEU A 177 -12.12 -10.15 41.99
CA LEU A 177 -12.04 -8.87 41.30
C LEU A 177 -10.55 -8.56 41.08
N LEU A 178 -10.06 -8.77 39.85
CA LEU A 178 -8.71 -8.38 39.46
C LEU A 178 -8.76 -6.96 38.93
N ALA A 179 -8.29 -6.03 39.77
CA ALA A 179 -7.94 -4.68 39.38
C ALA A 179 -6.94 -4.73 38.22
N THR A 180 -7.29 -4.09 37.11
CA THR A 180 -6.38 -3.77 36.02
C THR A 180 -5.40 -2.70 36.49
N PRO A 181 -4.08 -2.92 36.43
CA PRO A 181 -3.12 -1.84 36.63
C PRO A 181 -3.16 -0.91 35.43
N ASP A 182 -3.40 0.37 35.71
CA ASP A 182 -3.21 1.48 34.78
C ASP A 182 -1.81 1.42 34.17
N SER A 183 -1.74 1.04 32.89
CA SER A 183 -0.54 1.20 32.07
C SER A 183 -0.58 2.58 31.41
N GLU A 184 -0.48 3.62 32.23
CA GLU A 184 0.03 4.92 31.79
C GLU A 184 1.57 4.87 31.83
N ALA A 185 2.18 4.33 30.79
CA ALA A 185 3.61 4.45 30.57
C ALA A 185 3.85 5.16 29.23
N GLY A 186 4.24 6.42 29.36
CA GLY A 186 4.31 7.41 28.30
C GLY A 186 5.08 6.99 27.04
N SER A 187 4.50 7.39 25.91
CA SER A 187 5.15 7.42 24.60
C SER A 187 5.17 8.86 24.07
N ASP A 188 5.63 9.80 24.90
CA ASP A 188 5.91 11.19 24.51
C ASP A 188 7.41 11.38 24.26
N ARG A 189 7.97 10.64 23.30
CA ARG A 189 9.42 10.72 22.99
C ARG A 189 9.76 10.98 21.52
N TRP A 190 8.94 11.73 20.79
CA TRP A 190 9.33 12.22 19.45
C TRP A 190 8.81 13.64 19.18
N ARG A 191 9.24 14.61 19.97
CA ARG A 191 9.31 16.03 19.54
C ARG A 191 10.68 16.60 19.86
N THR A 192 11.66 16.31 19.00
CA THR A 192 12.80 17.19 18.81
C THR A 192 12.60 17.91 17.48
N VAL A 193 11.84 19.00 17.55
CA VAL A 193 11.85 20.04 16.51
C VAL A 193 13.20 20.75 16.65
N ALA A 194 14.08 20.55 15.68
CA ALA A 194 15.27 21.39 15.56
C ALA A 194 14.84 22.78 15.07
N PRO A 195 15.29 23.88 15.70
CA PRO A 195 15.15 25.21 15.12
C PRO A 195 16.12 25.32 13.95
N MET A 196 15.61 25.60 12.75
CA MET A 196 16.44 26.03 11.63
C MET A 196 16.54 27.57 11.62
N PRO A 197 17.73 28.12 11.35
CA PRO A 197 18.02 29.55 11.29
C PRO A 197 17.45 30.24 10.03
#